data_AF-X1M3N9-F1
#
_entry.id   AF-X1M3N9-F1
#
_cell.length_a   1.000
_cell.length_b   1.000
_cell.length_c   1.000
_cell.angle_alpha   90.00
_cell.angle_beta   90.00
_cell.angle_gamma   90.00
#
_symmetry.space_group_name_H-M   'P 1'
#
loop_
_entity.id
_entity.type
_entity.pdbx_description
1 polymer ?
#
loop_
_entity_poly.entity_id
_entity_poly.type
_entity_poly.pdbx_seq_one_letter_code
_entity_poly.pdbx_strand_id
1 'polypeptide(L)' 'MRNAYCATANPVQVVVAETEQGRGILGVIDGVSPKGVEEEEDIKKRKQFLRTIGYKL' A
#
# COMPACT_ATOMS: atom_id res chain seq x y z
N MET A 1 -1.53 21.15 3.21
CA MET A 1 -1.35 19.69 3.07
C MET A 1 -0.59 19.18 4.28
N ARG A 2 -1.26 18.66 5.32
CA ARG A 2 -0.54 18.12 6.50
C ARG A 2 -0.44 16.59 6.52
N ASN A 3 -1.26 15.87 5.76
CA ASN A 3 -1.28 14.40 5.73
C ASN A 3 -1.34 13.87 4.28
N ALA A 4 -0.55 12.84 3.97
CA ALA A 4 -0.70 12.02 2.77
C ALA A 4 -1.38 10.69 3.16
N TYR A 5 -2.50 10.36 2.52
CA TYR A 5 -3.29 9.17 2.87
C TYR A 5 -2.78 7.89 2.20
N CYS A 6 -2.23 8.01 0.99
CA CYS A 6 -1.71 6.89 0.20
C CYS A 6 -0.70 7.42 -0.83
N ALA A 7 0.36 6.66 -1.08
CA ALA A 7 1.30 6.88 -2.18
C ALA A 7 1.75 5.52 -2.71
N THR A 8 1.09 5.06 -3.79
CA THR A 8 1.22 3.71 -4.33
C THR A 8 1.11 3.73 -5.86
N ALA A 9 1.63 2.70 -6.51
CA ALA A 9 1.39 2.43 -7.93
C ALA A 9 0.30 1.37 -8.16
N ASN A 10 -0.29 0.84 -7.08
CA ASN A 10 -1.38 -0.13 -7.14
C ASN A 10 -2.71 0.55 -7.51
N PRO A 11 -3.73 -0.20 -7.98
CA PRO A 11 -5.10 0.30 -8.04
C PRO A 11 -5.55 0.80 -6.67
N VAL A 12 -6.14 2.00 -6.63
CA VAL A 12 -6.52 2.67 -5.37
C VAL A 12 -7.99 3.09 -5.38
N GLN A 13 -8.66 2.92 -4.24
CA GLN A 13 -10.00 3.46 -3.99
C GLN A 13 -10.01 4.31 -2.73
N VAL A 14 -10.91 5.29 -2.65
CA VAL A 14 -11.07 6.18 -1.50
C VAL A 14 -12.47 5.99 -0.92
N VAL A 15 -12.54 5.71 0.38
CA VAL A 15 -13.81 5.65 1.12
C VAL A 15 -14.14 7.06 1.59
N VAL A 16 -15.25 7.61 1.10
CA VAL A 16 -15.69 8.97 1.41
C VAL A 16 -17.01 8.90 2.19
N ALA A 17 -17.04 9.53 3.35
CA ALA A 17 -18.28 9.84 4.05
C ALA A 17 -18.81 11.18 3.59
N GLU A 18 -20.12 11.28 3.43
CA GLU A 18 -20.83 12.50 3.07
C GLU A 18 -21.90 12.79 4.12
N THR A 19 -21.96 14.04 4.56
CA THR A 19 -22.98 14.58 5.48
C THR A 19 -23.50 15.89 4.93
N GLU A 20 -24.52 16.47 5.57
CA GLU A 20 -25.03 17.80 5.21
C GLU A 20 -23.95 18.91 5.28
N GLN A 21 -22.91 18.73 6.11
CA GLN A 21 -21.80 19.69 6.22
C GLN A 21 -20.77 19.54 5.08
N GLY A 22 -20.62 18.35 4.49
CA GLY A 22 -19.66 18.09 3.43
C GLY A 22 -19.11 16.66 3.40
N ARG A 23 -17.91 16.50 2.83
CA ARG A 23 -17.29 15.20 2.57
C ARG A 23 -15.98 15.03 3.34
N GLY A 24 -15.75 13.84 3.87
CA GLY A 24 -14.53 13.46 4.58
C GLY A 24 -13.95 12.15 4.05
N ILE A 25 -12.63 12.05 3.97
CA ILE A 25 -11.95 10.79 3.65
C ILE A 25 -11.92 9.93 4.92
N LEU A 26 -12.56 8.77 4.88
CA LEU A 26 -12.51 7.78 5.96
C LEU A 26 -11.30 6.86 5.85
N GLY A 27 -10.85 6.58 4.61
CA GLY A 27 -9.73 5.69 4.38
C GLY A 27 -9.46 5.44 2.90
N VAL A 28 -8.43 4.65 2.63
CA VAL A 28 -7.98 4.25 1.30
C VAL A 28 -7.91 2.73 1.22
N ILE A 29 -8.25 2.18 0.07
CA ILE A 29 -8.03 0.77 -0.28
C ILE A 29 -6.87 0.77 -1.28
N ASP A 30 -5.70 0.31 -0.85
CA ASP A 30 -4.47 0.23 -1.65
C ASP A 30 -4.25 -1.22 -2.09
N GLY A 31 -4.56 -1.51 -3.36
CA GLY A 31 -4.39 -2.84 -3.93
C GLY A 31 -5.37 -3.86 -3.37
N VAL A 32 -4.85 -5.03 -2.98
CA VAL A 32 -5.63 -6.22 -2.62
C VAL A 32 -5.26 -6.72 -1.22
N SER A 33 -6.16 -7.46 -0.60
CA SER A 33 -5.90 -8.08 0.70
C SER A 33 -4.78 -9.15 0.62
N PRO A 34 -3.98 -9.34 1.69
CA PRO A 34 -3.01 -10.42 1.77
C PRO A 34 -3.65 -11.80 1.52
N LYS A 35 -2.94 -12.67 0.81
CA LYS A 35 -3.39 -14.05 0.52
C LYS A 35 -2.79 -15.12 1.44
N GLY A 36 -1.78 -14.75 2.24
CA GLY A 36 -1.02 -15.65 3.10
C GLY A 36 0.16 -14.93 3.75
N VAL A 37 1.02 -15.70 4.42
CA VAL A 37 2.26 -15.24 5.06
C VAL A 37 3.46 -15.64 4.20
N GLU A 38 4.53 -14.85 4.21
CA GLU A 38 5.76 -15.16 3.46
C GLU A 38 6.50 -16.37 4.07
N GLU A 39 6.94 -17.31 3.23
CA GLU A 39 7.78 -18.45 3.63
C GLU A 39 9.28 -18.13 3.45
N GLU A 40 10.16 -19.02 3.91
CA GLU A 40 11.61 -18.80 3.84
C GLU A 40 12.13 -18.48 2.43
N GLU A 41 11.54 -19.10 1.40
CA GLU A 41 11.93 -18.85 0.02
C GLU A 41 11.45 -17.50 -0.51
N ASP A 42 10.26 -17.03 -0.11
CA ASP A 42 9.74 -15.71 -0.46
C ASP A 42 10.62 -14.61 0.15
N ILE A 43 11.07 -14.82 1.39
CA ILE A 43 12.00 -13.92 2.08
C ILE A 43 13.32 -13.83 1.30
N LYS A 44 13.88 -14.97 0.86
CA LYS A 44 15.11 -15.00 0.05
C LYS A 44 14.91 -14.23 -1.26
N LYS A 45 13.79 -14.46 -1.97
CA LYS A 45 13.44 -13.77 -3.22
C LYS A 45 13.31 -12.26 -3.03
N ARG A 46 12.54 -11.80 -2.05
CA ARG A 46 12.35 -10.37 -1.76
C ARG A 46 13.66 -9.67 -1.40
N LYS A 47 14.50 -10.30 -0.58
CA LYS A 47 15.83 -9.76 -0.22
C LYS A 47 16.78 -9.70 -1.41
N GLN A 48 16.77 -10.72 -2.27
CA GLN A 48 17.60 -10.72 -3.49
C GLN A 48 17.15 -9.63 -4.45
N PHE A 49 15.84 -9.49 -4.68
CA PHE A 49 15.27 -8.47 -5.55
C PHE A 49 15.74 -7.06 -5.17
N LEU A 50 15.72 -6.71 -3.87
CA LEU A 50 16.19 -5.41 -3.39
C LEU A 50 17.67 -5.12 -3.72
N ARG A 51 18.53 -6.15 -3.77
CA ARG A 51 19.93 -6.00 -4.20
C ARG A 51 20.03 -5.85 -5.71
N THR A 52 19.23 -6.62 -6.46
CA THR A 52 19.16 -6.52 -7.93
C THR A 52 18.75 -5.12 -8.38
N ILE A 53 17.80 -4.48 -7.70
CA ILE A 53 17.39 -3.10 -8.01
C ILE A 53 18.25 -2.02 -7.33
N GLY A 54 19.36 -2.40 -6.68
CA GLY A 54 20.34 -1.46 -6.12
C GLY A 54 19.94 -0.75 -4.83
N TYR A 55 18.84 -1.16 -4.17
CA TYR A 55 18.36 -0.54 -2.93
C TYR A 55 19.05 -1.10 -1.67
N LYS A 56 19.77 -2.21 -1.80
CA LYS A 56 20.57 -2.84 -0.73
C LYS A 56 21.89 -3.34 -1.30
N LEU A 57 22.96 -3.20 -0.51
CA LEU A 57 24.30 -3.73 -0.80
C LEU A 57 24.42 -5.18 -0.28
#